data_AF-A0A8S3ITX6-F1
#
_entry.id   AF-A0A8S3ITX6-F1
#
_cell.length_a   1.000
_cell.length_b   1.000
_cell.length_c   1.000
_cell.angle_alpha   90.00
_cell.angle_beta   90.00
_cell.angle_gamma   90.00
#
_symmetry.space_group_name_H-M   'P 1'
#
loop_
_entity.id
_entity.type
_entity.pdbx_description
1 polymer ?
#
loop_
_entity_poly.entity_id
_entity_poly.type
_entity_poly.pdbx_seq_one_letter_code
_entity_poly.pdbx_strand_id
1 'polypeptide(L)'
;EYFVLSQNGNFRRGGLIGIAALAIACGKEAQRFKAYLVPPVLQCFLDNDPKVRYYACESLYNIAKVLRTVTLSYFNEIFDSLSKLVCDLEPTVKSGAELCDRLLKDIVIETCSQFEVIAFIPLLR
;
A
#
# COMPACT_ATOMS: atom_id res chain seq x y z
N GLU A 1 0.89 20.33 1.97
CA GLU A 1 1.56 19.45 2.95
C GLU A 1 0.86 18.09 2.96
N TYR A 2 1.61 17.00 3.06
CA TYR A 2 1.00 15.68 3.22
C TYR A 2 0.59 15.49 4.68
N PHE A 3 -0.71 15.42 4.97
CA PHE A 3 -1.23 15.16 6.32
C PHE A 3 -0.69 13.86 6.93
N VAL A 4 -0.31 12.90 6.08
CA VAL A 4 0.33 11.63 6.46
C VAL A 4 1.74 11.80 7.06
N LEU A 5 2.35 12.98 6.94
CA LEU A 5 3.65 13.32 7.54
C LEU A 5 3.51 14.21 8.79
N SER A 6 2.29 14.45 9.26
CA SER A 6 2.07 15.29 10.45
C SER A 6 2.59 14.63 11.73
N GLN A 7 3.06 15.43 12.69
CA GLN A 7 3.39 14.97 14.04
C GLN A 7 2.16 14.39 14.78
N ASN A 8 0.96 14.83 14.42
CA ASN A 8 -0.28 14.36 15.05
C ASN A 8 -0.79 13.07 14.38
N GLY A 9 -0.87 11.98 15.16
CA GLY A 9 -1.35 10.69 14.67
C GLY A 9 -2.76 10.74 14.08
N ASN A 10 -3.66 11.58 14.59
CA ASN A 10 -5.02 11.72 14.04
C ASN A 10 -5.01 12.35 12.65
N PHE A 11 -4.13 13.32 12.40
CA PHE A 11 -3.96 13.91 11.06
C PHE A 11 -3.36 12.92 10.08
N ARG A 12 -2.43 12.06 10.53
CA ARG A 12 -1.89 10.99 9.68
C ARG A 12 -2.99 10.01 9.28
N ARG A 13 -3.81 9.55 10.22
CA ARG A 13 -4.96 8.68 9.93
C ARG A 13 -5.97 9.33 8.99
N GLY A 14 -6.35 10.58 9.26
CA GLY A 14 -7.25 11.34 8.38
C GLY A 14 -6.69 11.51 6.97
N GLY A 15 -5.38 11.75 6.86
CA GLY A 15 -4.65 11.81 5.60
C GLY A 15 -4.71 10.51 4.82
N LEU A 16 -4.45 9.37 5.48
CA LEU A 16 -4.52 8.03 4.89
C LEU A 16 -5.91 7.73 4.32
N ILE A 17 -6.96 7.98 5.11
CA ILE A 17 -8.36 7.82 4.69
C ILE A 17 -8.67 8.74 3.51
N GLY A 18 -8.23 10.00 3.55
CA GLY A 18 -8.44 10.96 2.47
C GLY A 18 -7.77 10.54 1.15
N ILE A 19 -6.54 10.02 1.21
CA ILE A 19 -5.83 9.50 0.03
C ILE A 19 -6.57 8.29 -0.56
N ALA A 20 -7.00 7.35 0.28
CA ALA A 20 -7.77 6.19 -0.19
C ALA A 20 -9.11 6.60 -0.81
N ALA A 21 -9.82 7.54 -0.18
CA ALA A 21 -11.09 8.07 -0.69
C ALA A 21 -10.90 8.78 -2.04
N LEU A 22 -9.81 9.55 -2.20
CA LEU A 22 -9.46 10.19 -3.47
C LEU A 22 -9.22 9.15 -4.57
N ALA A 23 -8.48 8.09 -4.27
CA ALA A 23 -8.24 7.02 -5.24
C ALA A 23 -9.56 6.37 -5.69
N ILE A 24 -10.44 6.04 -4.74
CA ILE A 24 -11.76 5.46 -5.02
C ILE A 24 -12.61 6.42 -5.87
N ALA A 25 -12.68 7.70 -5.49
CA ALA A 25 -13.47 8.70 -6.20
C ALA A 25 -12.98 8.94 -7.64
N CYS A 26 -11.65 8.93 -7.85
CA CYS A 26 -11.07 9.09 -9.19
C CYS A 26 -11.17 7.82 -10.06
N GLY A 27 -11.37 6.65 -9.46
CA GLY A 27 -11.46 5.38 -10.18
C GLY A 27 -10.25 5.16 -11.10
N LYS A 28 -10.48 4.87 -12.39
CA LYS A 28 -9.39 4.64 -13.35
C LYS A 28 -8.46 5.86 -13.53
N GLU A 29 -8.96 7.07 -13.32
CA GLU A 29 -8.15 8.29 -13.44
C GLU A 29 -7.15 8.45 -12.28
N ALA A 30 -7.32 7.69 -11.19
CA ALA A 30 -6.37 7.65 -10.07
C ALA A 30 -4.95 7.26 -10.51
N GLN A 31 -4.82 6.54 -11.63
CA GLN A 31 -3.51 6.15 -12.19
C GLN A 31 -2.62 7.37 -12.51
N ARG A 32 -3.20 8.52 -12.88
CA ARG A 32 -2.45 9.76 -13.14
C ARG A 32 -1.82 10.33 -11.89
N PHE A 33 -2.38 10.00 -10.73
CA PHE A 33 -1.97 10.50 -9.42
C PHE A 33 -1.22 9.45 -8.60
N LYS A 34 -0.88 8.29 -9.18
CA LYS A 34 -0.29 7.16 -8.44
C LYS A 34 0.94 7.52 -7.58
N ALA A 35 1.78 8.45 -8.04
CA ALA A 35 2.94 8.97 -7.32
C ALA A 35 2.60 9.78 -6.05
N TYR A 36 1.38 10.31 -5.98
CA TYR A 36 0.84 11.04 -4.83
C TYR A 36 -0.01 10.15 -3.92
N LEU A 37 -0.34 8.92 -4.36
CA LEU A 37 -1.19 7.98 -3.62
C LEU A 37 -0.36 6.93 -2.88
N VAL A 38 0.52 6.22 -3.58
CA VAL A 38 1.19 5.03 -3.04
C VAL A 38 2.35 5.38 -2.10
N PRO A 39 3.35 6.21 -2.50
CA PRO A 39 4.50 6.48 -1.63
C PRO A 39 4.16 7.05 -0.25
N PRO A 40 3.21 8.02 -0.12
CA PRO A 40 2.87 8.57 1.20
C PRO A 40 2.19 7.54 2.12
N VAL A 41 1.47 6.56 1.57
CA VAL A 41 0.88 5.47 2.36
C VAL A 41 1.96 4.51 2.86
N LEU A 42 2.93 4.16 2.01
CA LEU A 42 4.04 3.29 2.39
C LEU A 42 4.91 3.89 3.51
N GLN A 43 5.09 5.21 3.54
CA GLN A 43 5.82 5.87 4.64
C GLN A 43 5.14 5.65 6.00
N CYS A 44 3.82 5.50 6.03
CA CYS A 44 3.07 5.22 7.26
C CYS A 44 3.17 3.76 7.73
N PHE A 45 3.79 2.86 6.96
CA PHE A 45 4.01 1.47 7.40
C PHE A 45 5.05 1.36 8.51
N LEU A 46 5.90 2.38 8.66
CA LEU A 46 6.92 2.48 9.70
C LEU A 46 6.50 3.37 10.87
N ASP A 47 5.22 3.75 10.95
CA ASP A 47 4.74 4.63 12.00
C ASP A 47 4.83 3.98 13.39
N ASN A 48 5.15 4.76 14.43
CA ASN A 48 5.18 4.24 15.80
C ASN A 48 3.78 3.85 16.30
N ASP A 49 2.72 4.51 15.81
CA ASP A 49 1.34 4.21 16.20
C ASP A 49 0.79 3.02 15.39
N PRO A 50 0.47 1.88 16.04
CA PRO A 50 -0.05 0.70 15.35
C PRO A 50 -1.35 0.96 14.60
N LYS A 51 -2.18 1.91 15.06
CA LYS A 51 -3.42 2.26 14.35
C LYS A 51 -3.11 2.99 13.05
N VAL A 52 -2.08 3.84 13.00
CA VAL A 52 -1.67 4.50 11.75
C VAL A 52 -1.15 3.46 10.76
N ARG A 53 -0.32 2.50 11.22
CA ARG A 53 0.15 1.39 10.38
C ARG A 53 -1.01 0.56 9.82
N TYR A 54 -1.98 0.21 10.67
CA TYR A 54 -3.18 -0.51 10.24
C TYR A 54 -3.99 0.26 9.17
N TYR A 55 -4.25 1.56 9.39
CA TYR A 55 -4.96 2.39 8.40
C TYR A 55 -4.17 2.56 7.11
N ALA A 56 -2.84 2.49 7.17
CA ALA A 56 -2.01 2.51 6.00
C ALA A 56 -2.21 1.22 5.19
N CYS A 57 -2.26 0.05 5.83
CA CYS A 57 -2.60 -1.21 5.16
C CYS A 57 -3.98 -1.13 4.49
N GLU A 58 -5.01 -0.67 5.21
CA GLU A 58 -6.35 -0.51 4.61
C GLU A 58 -6.36 0.48 3.43
N SER A 59 -5.61 1.57 3.55
CA SER A 59 -5.51 2.58 2.48
C SER A 59 -4.82 2.01 1.25
N LEU A 60 -3.71 1.28 1.43
CA LEU A 60 -3.01 0.62 0.33
C LEU A 60 -3.91 -0.41 -0.35
N TYR A 61 -4.63 -1.24 0.42
CA TYR A 61 -5.56 -2.22 -0.12
C TYR A 61 -6.62 -1.56 -1.02
N ASN A 62 -7.21 -0.47 -0.57
CA ASN A 62 -8.21 0.26 -1.34
C ASN A 62 -7.63 0.91 -2.59
N ILE A 63 -6.44 1.52 -2.50
CA ILE A 63 -5.75 2.08 -3.66
C ILE A 63 -5.41 0.98 -4.67
N ALA A 64 -4.88 -0.16 -4.22
CA ALA A 64 -4.50 -1.30 -5.06
C ALA A 64 -5.72 -1.91 -5.77
N LYS A 65 -6.88 -1.98 -5.10
CA LYS A 65 -8.15 -2.42 -5.73
C LYS A 65 -8.55 -1.56 -6.92
N VAL A 66 -8.28 -0.25 -6.85
CA VAL A 66 -8.62 0.71 -7.91
C VAL A 66 -7.56 0.71 -9.01
N LEU A 67 -6.29 0.80 -8.63
CA LEU A 67 -5.16 0.90 -9.57
C LEU A 67 -4.86 -0.42 -10.28
N ARG A 68 -5.21 -1.57 -9.69
CA ARG A 68 -4.98 -2.91 -10.24
C ARG A 68 -3.54 -3.06 -10.73
N THR A 69 -3.34 -3.34 -12.00
CA THR A 69 -2.04 -3.58 -12.65
C THR A 69 -1.08 -2.39 -12.50
N VAL A 70 -1.60 -1.16 -12.40
CA VAL A 70 -0.80 0.06 -12.18
C VAL A 70 -0.07 0.01 -10.83
N THR A 71 -0.63 -0.67 -9.83
CA THR A 71 -0.01 -0.90 -8.51
C THR A 71 1.33 -1.61 -8.63
N LEU A 72 1.49 -2.49 -9.64
CA LEU A 72 2.72 -3.27 -9.82
C LEU A 72 3.93 -2.41 -10.18
N SER A 73 3.73 -1.16 -10.62
CA SER A 73 4.84 -0.21 -10.79
C SER A 73 5.53 0.19 -9.47
N TYR A 74 4.93 -0.12 -8.31
CA TYR A 74 5.49 0.03 -6.97
C TYR A 74 5.67 -1.31 -6.26
N PHE A 75 5.68 -2.42 -7.01
CA PHE A 75 5.64 -3.76 -6.44
C PHE A 75 6.80 -4.00 -5.46
N ASN A 76 8.02 -3.59 -5.83
CA ASN A 76 9.20 -3.83 -5.01
C ASN A 76 9.11 -3.11 -3.66
N GLU A 77 8.71 -1.83 -3.64
CA GLU A 77 8.56 -1.08 -2.41
C GLU A 77 7.41 -1.61 -1.55
N ILE A 78 6.29 -1.99 -2.19
CA ILE A 78 5.14 -2.58 -1.49
C ILE A 78 5.56 -3.91 -0.85
N PHE A 79 6.23 -4.78 -1.61
CA PHE A 79 6.66 -6.09 -1.15
C PHE A 79 7.65 -5.99 0.01
N ASP A 80 8.70 -5.16 -0.12
CA ASP A 80 9.66 -4.92 0.95
C ASP A 80 8.94 -4.42 2.23
N SER A 81 8.00 -3.48 2.08
CA SER A 81 7.29 -2.93 3.23
C SER A 81 6.32 -3.94 3.87
N LEU A 82 5.60 -4.72 3.08
CA LEU A 82 4.71 -5.78 3.58
C LEU A 82 5.49 -6.90 4.27
N SER A 83 6.65 -7.29 3.74
CA SER A 83 7.50 -8.33 4.34
C SER A 83 7.97 -7.96 5.75
N LYS A 84 8.07 -6.67 6.06
CA LYS A 84 8.40 -6.17 7.41
C LYS A 84 7.16 -6.15 8.30
N LEU A 85 6.01 -5.75 7.76
CA LEU A 85 4.73 -5.68 8.49
C LEU A 85 4.17 -7.05 8.91
N VAL A 86 4.48 -8.13 8.22
CA VAL A 86 4.05 -9.48 8.67
C VAL A 86 4.68 -9.86 10.01
N CYS A 87 5.79 -9.21 10.40
CA CYS A 87 6.44 -9.37 11.69
C CYS A 87 5.99 -8.33 12.74
N ASP A 88 4.93 -7.56 12.48
CA ASP A 88 4.45 -6.54 13.40
C ASP A 88 3.98 -7.15 14.74
N LEU A 89 4.22 -6.42 15.83
CA LEU A 89 3.82 -6.81 17.17
C LEU A 89 2.29 -6.79 17.32
N GLU A 90 1.61 -5.90 16.59
CA GLU A 90 0.17 -5.73 16.66
C GLU A 90 -0.56 -6.71 15.72
N PRO A 91 -1.43 -7.60 16.25
CA PRO A 91 -2.15 -8.58 15.43
C PRO A 91 -3.02 -7.96 14.33
N THR A 92 -3.66 -6.84 14.61
CA THR A 92 -4.54 -6.16 13.63
C THR A 92 -3.76 -5.65 12.42
N VAL A 93 -2.53 -5.16 12.63
CA VAL A 93 -1.63 -4.72 11.56
C VAL A 93 -1.22 -5.92 10.68
N LYS A 94 -0.87 -7.05 11.30
CA LYS A 94 -0.54 -8.29 10.56
C LYS A 94 -1.68 -8.74 9.67
N SER A 95 -2.91 -8.79 10.19
CA SER A 95 -4.09 -9.14 9.38
C SER A 95 -4.30 -8.17 8.22
N GLY A 96 -4.07 -6.87 8.42
CA GLY A 96 -4.13 -5.87 7.35
C GLY A 96 -3.06 -6.11 6.26
N ALA A 97 -1.84 -6.43 6.65
CA ALA A 97 -0.75 -6.74 5.74
C ALA A 97 -1.03 -8.02 4.92
N GLU A 98 -1.56 -9.07 5.54
CA GLU A 98 -1.95 -10.31 4.87
C GLU A 98 -3.03 -10.10 3.80
N LEU A 99 -4.00 -9.20 4.04
CA LEU A 99 -5.01 -8.84 3.05
C LEU A 99 -4.40 -8.10 1.86
N CYS A 100 -3.45 -7.21 2.10
CA CYS A 100 -2.72 -6.50 1.05
C CYS A 100 -1.87 -7.47 0.20
N ASP A 101 -1.14 -8.37 0.85
CA ASP A 101 -0.31 -9.39 0.20
C ASP A 101 -1.15 -10.31 -0.69
N ARG A 102 -2.29 -10.79 -0.20
CA ARG A 102 -3.20 -11.63 -0.99
C ARG A 102 -3.72 -10.90 -2.23
N LEU A 103 -4.18 -9.66 -2.07
CA LEU A 103 -4.64 -8.85 -3.20
C LEU A 103 -3.52 -8.59 -4.21
N LEU A 104 -2.31 -8.32 -3.74
CA LEU A 104 -1.16 -8.09 -4.61
C LEU A 104 -0.84 -9.34 -5.44
N LYS A 105 -0.87 -10.52 -4.82
CA LYS A 105 -0.72 -11.81 -5.50
C LYS A 105 -1.81 -12.02 -6.54
N ASP A 106 -3.06 -11.72 -6.22
CA ASP A 106 -4.18 -11.81 -7.16
C ASP A 106 -3.94 -10.91 -8.39
N ILE A 107 -3.52 -9.65 -8.18
CA ILE A 107 -3.21 -8.71 -9.27
C ILE A 107 -2.04 -9.22 -10.15
N VAL A 108 -1.00 -9.80 -9.54
CA VAL A 108 0.14 -10.39 -10.28
C VAL A 108 -0.35 -11.58 -11.13
N ILE A 109 -1.19 -12.45 -10.58
CA ILE A 109 -1.75 -13.60 -11.32
C ILE A 109 -2.63 -13.12 -12.48
N GLU A 110 -3.46 -12.10 -12.28
CA GLU A 110 -4.27 -11.47 -13.34
C GLU A 110 -3.41 -10.92 -14.50
N THR A 111 -2.14 -10.59 -14.25
CA THR A 111 -1.20 -9.95 -15.20
C THR A 111 -0.04 -10.83 -15.60
N CYS A 112 -0.12 -12.15 -15.41
CA CYS A 112 1.01 -13.06 -15.59
C CYS A 112 1.63 -13.06 -17.01
N SER A 113 0.95 -12.52 -18.03
CA SER A 113 1.52 -12.29 -19.37
C SER A 113 2.37 -11.03 -19.51
N GLN A 114 2.34 -10.11 -18.53
CA GLN A 114 3.02 -8.81 -18.51
C GLN A 114 3.94 -8.62 -17.30
N PHE A 115 3.84 -9.47 -16.27
CA PHE A 115 4.68 -9.36 -15.07
C PHE A 115 6.03 -10.05 -15.27
N GLU A 116 7.12 -9.27 -15.33
CA GLU A 116 8.48 -9.79 -15.43
C GLU A 116 8.96 -10.38 -14.10
N VAL A 117 8.68 -11.66 -13.86
CA VAL A 117 9.17 -12.44 -12.72
C VAL A 117 10.71 -12.38 -12.59
N ILE A 118 11.43 -12.16 -13.68
CA ILE A 118 12.89 -12.07 -13.70
C ILE A 118 13.40 -10.88 -12.87
N ALA A 119 12.67 -9.76 -12.85
CA ALA A 119 13.02 -8.59 -12.03
C ALA A 119 12.83 -8.85 -10.51
N PHE A 120 12.07 -9.88 -10.15
CA PHE A 120 11.77 -10.24 -8.76
C PHE A 120 12.82 -11.17 -8.12
N ILE A 121 13.49 -12.01 -8.92
CA ILE A 121 14.48 -13.00 -8.43
C ILE A 121 15.56 -12.39 -7.51
N PRO A 122 16.12 -11.19 -7.78
CA PRO A 122 17.12 -10.58 -6.91
C PRO A 122 16.61 -10.20 -5.51
N LEU A 123 15.30 -9.98 -5.35
CA LEU A 123 14.68 -9.56 -4.08
C LEU A 123 14.33 -10.74 -3.16
N LEU A 124 14.44 -11.98 -3.65
CA LEU A 124 14.22 -13.22 -2.89
C LEU A 124 15.48 -13.75 -2.21
N ARG A 125 16.63 -13.09 -2.38
CA ARG A 125 17.93 -13.51 -1.83
C ARG A 125 18.23 -12.86 -0.50
#